data_AF-A0A9D4DAA6-F1
#
_entry.id   AF-A0A9D4DAA6-F1
#
_cell.length_a   1.000
_cell.length_b   1.000
_cell.length_c   1.000
_cell.angle_alpha   90.00
_cell.angle_beta   90.00
_cell.angle_gamma   90.00
#
_symmetry.space_group_name_H-M   'P 1'
#
loop_
_entity.id
_entity.type
_entity.pdbx_description
1 polymer ?
#
loop_
_entity_poly.entity_id
_entity_poly.type
_entity_poly.pdbx_seq_one_letter_code
_entity_poly.pdbx_strand_id
1 'polypeptide(L)'
;MPMKSKERTAELTHLRNAGNYKHNVSVLKEESGEFFIVARKTHDKKPEDYLPCDDCLGFFLREGLWRHKQVCPLRNPSLALKIGHLLKKCAKVAKSEALIIGDLDQGTRANNFLTLCNDEWADEISSCALQTLTKKQDE
;
A
#
# COMPACT_ATOMS: atom_id res chain seq x y z
N MET A 1 7.91 -9.42 -21.32
CA MET A 1 8.56 -9.97 -20.10
C MET A 1 9.17 -11.33 -20.41
N PRO A 2 10.48 -11.52 -20.12
CA PRO A 2 11.15 -12.81 -20.30
C PRO A 2 10.52 -13.92 -19.43
N MET A 3 10.63 -15.18 -19.86
CA MET A 3 10.16 -16.31 -19.06
C MET A 3 10.96 -16.42 -17.76
N LYS A 4 10.27 -16.77 -16.67
CA LYS A 4 10.83 -16.91 -15.30
C LYS A 4 11.36 -15.61 -14.66
N SER A 5 11.05 -14.43 -15.21
CA SER A 5 11.37 -13.18 -14.48
C SER A 5 10.55 -13.06 -13.20
N LYS A 6 11.11 -12.36 -12.20
CA LYS A 6 10.42 -12.06 -10.94
C LYS A 6 9.16 -11.25 -11.18
N GLU A 7 9.24 -10.28 -12.09
CA GLU A 7 8.11 -9.43 -12.50
C GLU A 7 6.98 -10.24 -13.10
N ARG A 8 7.28 -11.16 -14.04
CA ARG A 8 6.27 -12.04 -14.63
C ARG A 8 5.60 -12.89 -13.57
N THR A 9 6.37 -13.39 -12.59
CA THR A 9 5.84 -14.20 -11.49
C THR A 9 4.93 -13.38 -10.58
N ALA A 10 5.31 -12.13 -10.29
CA ALA A 10 4.50 -11.20 -9.49
C ALA A 10 3.17 -10.87 -10.20
N GLU A 11 3.21 -10.53 -11.49
CA GLU A 11 2.01 -10.23 -12.29
C GLU A 11 1.07 -11.43 -12.40
N LEU A 12 1.59 -12.62 -12.66
CA LEU A 12 0.79 -13.85 -12.67
C LEU A 12 0.18 -14.14 -11.30
N THR A 13 0.92 -13.86 -10.23
CA THR A 13 0.40 -14.00 -8.85
C THR A 13 -0.73 -13.02 -8.60
N HIS A 14 -0.58 -11.76 -9.02
CA HIS A 14 -1.62 -10.74 -8.90
C HIS A 14 -2.89 -11.16 -9.64
N LEU A 15 -2.76 -11.61 -10.90
CA LEU A 15 -3.90 -12.07 -11.69
C LEU A 15 -4.64 -13.25 -11.04
N ARG A 16 -3.90 -14.25 -10.56
CA ARG A 16 -4.46 -15.39 -9.83
C ARG A 16 -5.19 -14.94 -8.57
N ASN A 17 -4.56 -14.06 -7.78
CA ASN A 17 -5.14 -13.57 -6.54
C ASN A 17 -6.39 -12.72 -6.79
N ALA A 18 -6.44 -11.94 -7.87
CA ALA A 18 -7.62 -11.17 -8.25
C ALA A 18 -8.83 -12.08 -8.56
N GLY A 19 -8.59 -13.18 -9.29
CA GLY A 19 -9.62 -14.20 -9.54
C GLY A 19 -10.10 -14.85 -8.24
N ASN A 20 -9.17 -15.31 -7.41
CA ASN A 20 -9.48 -15.89 -6.11
C ASN A 20 -10.23 -14.91 -5.21
N TYR A 21 -9.88 -13.62 -5.26
CA TYR A 21 -10.55 -12.60 -4.46
C TYR A 21 -12.01 -12.47 -4.84
N LYS A 22 -12.31 -12.36 -6.14
CA LYS A 22 -13.69 -12.28 -6.62
C LYS A 22 -14.50 -13.52 -6.21
N HIS A 23 -13.89 -14.70 -6.33
CA HIS A 23 -14.50 -15.96 -5.91
C HIS A 23 -14.76 -15.97 -4.39
N ASN A 24 -13.73 -15.74 -3.58
CA ASN A 24 -13.81 -15.76 -2.12
C ASN A 24 -14.81 -14.75 -1.56
N VAL A 25 -14.90 -13.55 -2.14
CA VAL A 25 -15.90 -12.55 -1.74
C VAL A 25 -17.32 -13.09 -1.97
N SER A 26 -17.54 -13.90 -3.01
CA SER A 26 -18.84 -14.53 -3.27
C SER A 26 -19.09 -15.65 -2.25
N VAL A 27 -18.08 -16.51 -1.99
CA VAL A 27 -18.13 -17.55 -0.95
C VAL A 27 -18.46 -16.97 0.43
N LEU A 28 -17.88 -15.84 0.80
CA LEU A 28 -18.14 -15.16 2.08
C LEU A 28 -19.55 -14.57 2.16
N LYS A 29 -20.16 -14.19 1.04
CA LYS A 29 -21.52 -13.63 1.00
C LYS A 29 -22.59 -14.71 0.99
N GLU A 30 -22.34 -15.77 0.22
CA GLU A 30 -23.29 -16.86 -0.01
C GLU A 30 -23.12 -18.00 1.00
N GLU A 31 -22.07 -17.92 1.83
CA GLU A 31 -21.67 -18.95 2.80
C GLU A 31 -21.54 -20.35 2.17
N SER A 32 -21.23 -20.40 0.87
CA SER A 32 -21.19 -21.63 0.09
C SER A 32 -20.01 -21.64 -0.89
N GLY A 33 -19.45 -22.84 -1.11
CA GLY A 33 -18.31 -23.05 -2.00
C GLY A 33 -16.96 -23.17 -1.28
N GLU A 34 -15.93 -23.51 -2.05
CA GLU A 34 -14.58 -23.66 -1.50
C GLU A 34 -13.85 -22.32 -1.40
N PHE A 35 -13.28 -22.04 -0.22
CA PHE A 35 -12.48 -20.84 0.01
C PHE A 35 -11.00 -21.08 -0.34
N PHE A 36 -10.42 -20.19 -1.15
CA PHE A 36 -9.04 -20.28 -1.64
C PHE A 36 -8.10 -19.27 -0.96
N ILE A 37 -7.00 -19.72 -0.40
CA ILE A 37 -6.01 -18.86 0.27
C ILE A 37 -4.64 -18.96 -0.40
N VAL A 38 -3.75 -18.01 -0.12
CA VAL A 38 -2.37 -17.99 -0.68
C VAL A 38 -1.47 -19.06 -0.05
N ALA A 39 -1.78 -19.50 1.18
CA ALA A 39 -1.03 -20.49 1.94
C ALA A 39 -1.73 -21.86 1.99
N ARG A 40 -1.07 -22.87 2.56
CA ARG A 40 -1.72 -24.14 2.88
C ARG A 40 -2.75 -23.92 3.99
N LYS A 41 -3.95 -24.51 3.85
CA LYS A 41 -4.99 -24.48 4.91
C LYS A 41 -4.39 -25.07 6.19
N THR A 42 -4.39 -24.31 7.27
CA THR A 42 -4.20 -24.85 8.60
C THR A 42 -5.54 -25.43 9.03
N HIS A 43 -5.55 -26.65 9.57
CA HIS A 43 -6.76 -27.20 10.16
C HIS A 43 -7.24 -26.24 11.28
N ASP A 44 -8.56 -26.06 11.41
CA ASP A 44 -9.27 -25.21 12.39
C ASP A 44 -9.43 -23.70 12.11
N LYS A 45 -9.13 -23.19 10.90
CA LYS A 45 -9.41 -21.77 10.57
C LYS A 45 -10.58 -21.61 9.61
N LYS A 46 -11.47 -20.67 9.91
CA LYS A 46 -12.67 -20.38 9.11
C LYS A 46 -12.38 -19.27 8.09
N PRO A 47 -13.16 -19.17 6.99
CA PRO A 47 -13.00 -18.09 6.00
C PRO A 47 -12.97 -16.68 6.61
N GLU A 48 -13.74 -16.44 7.68
CA GLU A 48 -13.84 -15.15 8.37
C GLU A 48 -12.54 -14.73 9.11
N ASP A 49 -11.67 -15.70 9.40
CA ASP A 49 -10.35 -15.45 10.01
C ASP A 49 -9.34 -14.86 9.01
N TYR A 50 -9.67 -14.90 7.71
CA TYR A 50 -8.82 -14.43 6.64
C TYR A 50 -9.25 -13.04 6.17
N LEU A 51 -8.26 -12.19 5.93
CA LEU A 51 -8.44 -10.88 5.32
C LEU A 51 -7.61 -10.77 4.04
N PRO A 52 -8.13 -10.06 3.02
CA PRO A 52 -7.38 -9.79 1.81
C PRO A 52 -6.30 -8.73 2.06
N CYS A 53 -5.14 -8.89 1.42
CA CYS A 53 -4.19 -7.82 1.21
C CYS A 53 -4.72 -6.88 0.12
N ASP A 54 -4.69 -5.57 0.39
CA ASP A 54 -5.04 -4.49 -0.53
C ASP A 54 -4.07 -4.36 -1.71
N ASP A 55 -2.79 -4.69 -1.53
CA ASP A 55 -1.80 -4.64 -2.61
C ASP A 55 -1.86 -5.86 -3.54
N CYS A 56 -1.94 -7.08 -2.99
CA CYS A 56 -1.83 -8.31 -3.79
C CYS A 56 -3.13 -9.11 -3.95
N LEU A 57 -4.21 -8.70 -3.28
CA LEU A 57 -5.53 -9.38 -3.24
C LEU A 57 -5.52 -10.80 -2.67
N GLY A 58 -4.38 -11.26 -2.16
CA GLY A 58 -4.25 -12.56 -1.51
C GLY A 58 -4.92 -12.57 -0.13
N PHE A 59 -5.55 -13.69 0.23
CA PHE A 59 -6.14 -13.89 1.55
C PHE A 59 -5.12 -14.49 2.53
N PHE A 60 -4.95 -13.83 3.67
CA PHE A 60 -4.04 -14.20 4.75
C PHE A 60 -4.77 -14.19 6.08
N LEU A 61 -4.32 -14.99 7.04
CA LEU A 61 -4.84 -14.92 8.41
C LEU A 61 -4.68 -13.50 8.94
N ARG A 62 -5.70 -12.99 9.63
CA ARG A 62 -5.72 -11.65 10.23
C ARG A 62 -4.45 -11.35 11.03
N GLU A 63 -3.99 -12.30 11.84
CA GLU A 63 -2.78 -12.20 12.68
C GLU A 63 -1.46 -12.15 11.88
N GLY A 64 -1.46 -12.63 10.64
CA GLY A 64 -0.30 -12.66 9.74
C GLY A 64 -0.29 -11.53 8.70
N LEU A 65 -1.43 -10.86 8.48
CA LEU A 65 -1.59 -9.90 7.38
C LEU A 65 -0.64 -8.70 7.52
N TRP A 66 -0.41 -8.20 8.74
CA TRP A 66 0.49 -7.06 8.95
C TRP A 66 1.94 -7.39 8.54
N ARG A 67 2.43 -8.60 8.86
CA ARG A 67 3.76 -9.08 8.45
C ARG A 67 3.85 -9.19 6.94
N HIS A 68 2.81 -9.73 6.31
CA HIS A 68 2.74 -9.81 4.86
C HIS A 68 2.83 -8.42 4.22
N LYS A 69 2.07 -7.43 4.70
CA LYS A 69 2.09 -6.06 4.14
C LYS A 69 3.48 -5.42 4.13
N GLN A 70 4.32 -5.72 5.13
CA GLN A 70 5.67 -5.18 5.19
C GLN A 70 6.58 -5.69 4.06
N VAL A 71 6.36 -6.94 3.60
CA VAL A 71 7.21 -7.62 2.61
C VAL A 71 6.47 -8.01 1.33
N CYS A 72 5.26 -7.48 1.12
CA CYS A 72 4.42 -7.85 -0.01
C CYS A 72 5.13 -7.52 -1.34
N PRO A 73 5.36 -8.51 -2.23
CA PRO A 73 6.06 -8.27 -3.50
C PRO A 73 5.33 -7.29 -4.43
N LEU A 74 4.01 -7.23 -4.29
CA LEU A 74 3.12 -6.39 -5.08
C LEU A 74 2.79 -5.08 -4.37
N ARG A 75 3.40 -4.80 -3.20
CA ARG A 75 3.25 -3.53 -2.50
C ARG A 75 3.50 -2.40 -3.48
N ASN A 76 2.56 -1.46 -3.53
CA ASN A 76 2.69 -0.28 -4.38
C ASN A 76 3.12 0.93 -3.54
N PRO A 77 4.44 1.17 -3.39
CA PRO A 77 4.95 2.33 -2.67
C PRO A 77 4.58 3.66 -3.31
N SER A 78 4.12 3.68 -4.57
CA SER A 78 3.81 4.93 -5.28
C SER A 78 2.65 5.69 -4.65
N LEU A 79 1.71 5.02 -3.95
CA LEU A 79 0.62 5.72 -3.27
C LEU A 79 1.14 6.58 -2.11
N ALA A 80 2.01 6.00 -1.28
CA ALA A 80 2.68 6.71 -0.19
C ALA A 80 3.47 7.93 -0.69
N LEU A 81 4.18 7.79 -1.82
CA LEU A 81 4.90 8.91 -2.45
C LEU A 81 3.95 9.97 -3.00
N LYS A 82 2.85 9.55 -3.64
CA LYS A 82 1.81 10.48 -4.16
C LYS A 82 1.15 11.26 -3.03
N ILE A 83 0.80 10.61 -1.93
CA ILE A 83 0.23 11.27 -0.74
C ILE A 83 1.22 12.29 -0.19
N GLY A 84 2.50 11.91 -0.02
CA GLY A 84 3.54 12.84 0.43
C GLY A 84 3.67 14.07 -0.48
N HIS A 85 3.63 13.88 -1.80
CA HIS A 85 3.66 14.98 -2.76
C HIS A 85 2.44 15.91 -2.64
N LEU A 86 1.24 15.33 -2.50
CA LEU A 86 0.00 16.10 -2.33
C LEU A 86 0.02 16.92 -1.04
N LEU A 87 0.45 16.33 0.09
CA LEU A 87 0.58 17.04 1.37
C LEU A 87 1.52 18.25 1.26
N LYS A 88 2.70 18.07 0.63
CA LYS A 88 3.65 19.17 0.37
C LYS A 88 3.03 20.26 -0.50
N LYS A 89 2.21 19.89 -1.50
CA LYS A 89 1.52 20.85 -2.36
C LYS A 89 0.47 21.64 -1.57
N CYS A 90 -0.35 20.98 -0.75
CA CYS A 90 -1.33 21.63 0.12
C CYS A 90 -0.66 22.62 1.09
N ALA A 91 0.46 22.23 1.70
CA ALA A 91 1.23 23.12 2.59
C ALA A 91 1.73 24.38 1.87
N LYS A 92 2.21 24.24 0.63
CA LYS A 92 2.64 25.38 -0.20
C LYS A 92 1.47 26.30 -0.54
N VAL A 93 0.30 25.76 -0.90
CA VAL A 93 -0.90 26.57 -1.18
C VAL A 93 -1.32 27.35 0.05
N ALA A 94 -1.43 26.70 1.22
CA ALA A 94 -1.80 27.36 2.48
C ALA A 94 -0.80 28.47 2.86
N LYS A 95 0.50 28.25 2.63
CA LYS A 95 1.53 29.28 2.85
C LYS A 95 1.36 30.47 1.91
N SER A 96 1.12 30.22 0.62
CA SER A 96 0.91 31.28 -0.37
C SER A 96 -0.34 32.11 -0.05
N GLU A 97 -1.43 31.47 0.35
CA GLU A 97 -2.67 32.13 0.77
C GLU A 97 -2.43 33.05 1.98
N ALA A 98 -1.75 32.54 3.00
CA ALA A 98 -1.40 33.29 4.19
C ALA A 98 -0.54 34.54 3.87
N LEU A 99 0.41 34.41 2.93
CA LEU A 99 1.23 35.54 2.47
C LEU A 99 0.40 36.59 1.71
N ILE A 100 -0.59 36.17 0.93
CA ILE A 100 -1.48 37.08 0.20
C ILE A 100 -2.36 37.89 1.17
N ILE A 101 -2.85 37.24 2.23
CA ILE A 101 -3.77 37.85 3.21
C ILE A 101 -2.99 38.59 4.33
N GLY A 102 -1.69 38.32 4.47
CA GLY A 102 -0.85 38.88 5.54
C GLY A 102 -0.99 38.15 6.88
N ASP A 103 -1.52 36.92 6.87
CA ASP A 103 -1.65 36.09 8.07
C ASP A 103 -0.32 35.40 8.40
N LEU A 104 0.44 36.00 9.31
CA LEU A 104 1.74 35.48 9.71
C LEU A 104 1.64 34.16 10.50
N ASP A 105 0.54 33.93 11.24
CA ASP A 105 0.36 32.70 12.03
C ASP A 105 0.14 31.51 11.09
N GLN A 106 -0.82 31.65 10.16
CA GLN A 106 -1.08 30.62 9.16
C GLN A 106 0.15 30.37 8.29
N GLY A 107 0.87 31.43 7.89
CA GLY A 107 2.10 31.32 7.10
C GLY A 107 3.19 30.54 7.82
N THR A 108 3.36 30.78 9.12
CA THR A 108 4.33 30.07 9.97
C THR A 108 3.94 28.60 10.13
N ARG A 109 2.66 28.34 10.42
CA ARG A 109 2.13 26.96 10.58
C ARG A 109 2.27 26.14 9.31
N ALA A 110 1.92 26.71 8.16
CA ALA A 110 2.05 26.04 6.86
C ALA A 110 3.52 25.76 6.51
N ASN A 111 4.42 26.69 6.84
CA ASN A 111 5.86 26.49 6.64
C ASN A 111 6.42 25.39 7.54
N ASN A 112 6.06 25.39 8.83
CA ASN A 112 6.51 24.36 9.78
C ASN A 112 6.01 22.98 9.37
N PHE A 113 4.76 22.87 8.91
CA PHE A 113 4.22 21.62 8.38
C PHE A 113 4.94 21.15 7.10
N LEU A 114 5.31 22.06 6.21
CA LEU A 114 6.09 21.73 5.02
C LEU A 114 7.48 21.21 5.38
N THR A 115 8.15 21.81 6.38
CA THR A 115 9.42 21.33 6.93
C THR A 115 9.26 19.91 7.47
N LEU A 116 8.26 19.66 8.31
CA LEU A 116 7.95 18.34 8.85
C LEU A 116 7.75 17.28 7.75
N CYS A 117 7.00 17.64 6.70
CA CYS A 117 6.78 16.76 5.55
C CYS A 117 8.04 16.51 4.71
N ASN A 118 9.06 17.37 4.78
CA ASN A 118 10.32 17.13 4.09
C ASN A 118 11.26 16.26 4.90
N ASP A 119 11.32 16.49 6.21
CA ASP A 119 12.28 15.84 7.09
C ASP A 119 11.77 14.45 7.52
N GLU A 120 10.54 14.35 8.04
CA GLU A 120 10.06 13.11 8.68
C GLU A 120 9.40 12.13 7.70
N TRP A 121 8.64 12.65 6.72
CA TRP A 121 7.96 11.80 5.72
C TRP A 121 8.96 11.10 4.79
N ALA A 122 10.11 11.72 4.55
CA ALA A 122 11.16 11.14 3.74
C ALA A 122 11.75 9.89 4.40
N ASP A 123 11.99 9.97 5.71
CA ASP A 123 12.70 8.94 6.47
C ASP A 123 11.83 7.72 6.76
N GLU A 124 10.56 7.92 7.17
CA GLU A 124 9.70 6.80 7.56
C GLU A 124 9.01 6.11 6.37
N ILE A 125 8.43 6.91 5.48
CA ILE A 125 7.53 6.41 4.45
C ILE A 125 8.24 6.37 3.09
N SER A 126 9.00 7.42 2.75
CA SER A 126 9.61 7.53 1.43
C SER A 126 10.83 6.64 1.28
N SER A 127 11.67 6.46 2.30
CA SER A 127 12.86 5.59 2.23
C SER A 127 12.47 4.13 1.98
N CYS A 128 11.52 3.59 2.73
CA CYS A 128 11.00 2.23 2.52
C CYS A 128 10.28 2.10 1.15
N ALA A 129 9.56 3.14 0.73
CA ALA A 129 8.91 3.21 -0.57
C ALA A 129 9.90 3.29 -1.75
N LEU A 130 10.93 4.13 -1.65
CA LEU A 130 12.00 4.34 -2.61
C LEU A 130 12.84 3.08 -2.74
N GLN A 131 13.26 2.45 -1.63
CA GLN A 131 13.98 1.16 -1.65
C GLN A 131 13.19 0.06 -2.35
N THR A 132 11.85 0.07 -2.23
CA THR A 132 10.99 -0.87 -2.94
C THR A 132 10.88 -0.55 -4.44
N LEU A 133 11.02 0.72 -4.83
CA LEU A 133 11.01 1.16 -6.23
C LEU A 133 12.36 0.96 -6.93
N THR A 134 13.49 1.27 -6.30
CA THR A 134 14.82 1.05 -6.90
C THR A 134 15.10 -0.43 -7.09
N LYS A 135 14.70 -1.30 -6.15
CA LYS A 135 14.79 -2.76 -6.34
C LYS A 135 13.98 -3.28 -7.54
N LYS A 136 12.95 -2.56 -7.99
CA LYS A 136 12.17 -2.90 -9.20
C LYS A 136 12.80 -2.33 -10.49
N GLN A 137 13.76 -1.42 -10.41
CA GLN A 137 14.41 -0.80 -11.58
C GLN A 137 15.73 -1.49 -11.96
N ASP A 138 16.33 -2.24 -11.04
CA ASP A 138 17.61 -2.95 -11.23
C ASP A 138 17.45 -4.46 -11.55
N GLU A 139 16.22 -4.96 -11.75
CA GLU A 139 15.90 -6.36 -12.11
C GLU A 139 15.33 -6.50 -13.53
#